data_AF-A0A5R2MW70-F1
#
_entry.id   AF-A0A5R2MW70-F1
#
_cell.length_a   1.000
_cell.length_b   1.000
_cell.length_c   1.000
_cell.angle_alpha   90.00
_cell.angle_beta   90.00
_cell.angle_gamma   90.00
#
_symmetry.space_group_name_H-M   'P 1'
#
loop_
_entity.id
_entity.type
_entity.pdbx_description
1 polymer ?
#
loop_
_entity_poly.entity_id
_entity_poly.type
_entity_poly.pdbx_seq_one_letter_code
_entity_poly.pdbx_strand_id
1 'polypeptide(L)' 'MAMTADQLPDDPDALKAMVLAHDVENARLIQIIKELQRHRFGRRAETLPEDQLLLGLEEAEQIEAAGEEEKEQSPPA' A
#
# COMPACT_ATOMS: atom_id res chain seq x y z
N MET A 1 -15.06 -0.05 0.81
CA MET A 1 -16.33 0.32 0.14
C MET A 1 -16.12 1.67 -0.52
N ALA A 2 -16.43 1.81 -1.81
CA ALA A 2 -16.37 3.11 -2.48
C ALA A 2 -17.54 3.97 -1.97
N MET A 3 -17.29 5.25 -1.66
CA MET A 3 -18.39 6.19 -1.43
C MET A 3 -19.17 6.36 -2.74
N THR A 4 -20.49 6.24 -2.66
CA THR A 4 -21.37 6.51 -3.80
C THR A 4 -21.78 7.99 -3.80
N ALA A 5 -22.17 8.51 -4.96
CA ALA A 5 -22.55 9.92 -5.12
C ALA A 5 -23.66 10.35 -4.13
N ASP A 6 -24.57 9.43 -3.80
CA ASP A 6 -25.68 9.66 -2.85
C ASP A 6 -25.23 9.86 -1.39
N GLN A 7 -23.96 9.61 -1.08
CA GLN A 7 -23.38 9.76 0.26
C GLN A 7 -22.60 11.08 0.40
N LEU A 8 -22.46 11.85 -0.68
CA LEU A 8 -21.78 13.13 -0.64
C LEU A 8 -22.71 14.22 -0.09
N PRO A 9 -22.18 15.19 0.67
CA PRO A 9 -22.92 16.38 1.02
C PRO A 9 -23.29 17.19 -0.23
N ASP A 10 -24.52 17.72 -0.29
CA ASP A 10 -24.95 18.68 -1.32
C ASP A 10 -24.34 20.08 -1.14
N ASP A 11 -23.79 20.36 0.04
CA ASP A 11 -23.10 21.61 0.33
C ASP A 11 -21.72 21.64 -0.33
N PRO A 12 -21.44 22.60 -1.25
CA PRO A 12 -20.16 22.68 -1.94
C PRO A 12 -18.99 22.95 -1.00
N ASP A 13 -19.20 23.61 0.14
CA ASP A 13 -18.11 23.87 1.10
C ASP A 13 -17.76 22.62 1.92
N ALA A 14 -18.76 21.84 2.34
CA ALA A 14 -18.55 20.50 2.90
C ALA A 14 -17.84 19.56 1.91
N LEU A 15 -18.21 19.60 0.63
CA LEU A 15 -17.57 18.79 -0.41
C LEU A 15 -16.09 19.16 -0.59
N LYS A 16 -15.77 20.47 -0.65
CA LYS A 16 -14.37 20.93 -0.72
C LYS A 16 -13.56 20.47 0.49
N ALA A 17 -14.13 20.54 1.70
CA ALA A 17 -13.46 20.09 2.91
C ALA A 17 -13.16 18.58 2.88
N MET A 18 -14.10 17.77 2.41
CA MET A 18 -13.88 16.33 2.21
C MET A 18 -12.78 16.04 1.19
N VAL A 19 -12.80 16.71 0.03
CA VAL A 19 -11.75 16.55 -1.00
C VAL A 19 -10.37 16.89 -0.44
N LEU A 20 -10.24 18.03 0.26
CA LEU A 20 -8.97 18.42 0.88
C LEU A 20 -8.49 17.40 1.93
N ALA A 21 -9.41 16.85 2.74
CA ALA A 21 -9.08 15.81 3.69
C ALA A 21 -8.59 14.53 3.01
N HIS A 22 -9.26 14.12 1.92
CA HIS A 22 -8.85 12.99 1.11
C HIS A 22 -7.50 13.20 0.42
N ASP A 23 -7.21 14.40 -0.08
CA ASP A 23 -5.92 14.71 -0.70
C ASP A 23 -4.77 14.64 0.30
N VAL A 24 -4.98 15.15 1.52
CA VAL A 24 -3.99 15.04 2.61
C VAL A 24 -3.73 13.58 2.99
N GLU A 25 -4.79 12.79 3.16
CA GLU A 25 -4.64 11.38 3.50
C GLU A 25 -3.99 10.59 2.35
N ASN A 26 -4.38 10.85 1.10
CA ASN A 26 -3.75 10.23 -0.07
C ASN A 26 -2.26 10.56 -0.14
N ALA A 27 -1.87 11.83 0.07
CA ALA A 27 -0.47 12.22 0.09
C ALA A 27 0.33 11.49 1.19
N ARG A 28 -0.27 11.33 2.37
CA ARG A 28 0.31 10.57 3.48
C ARG A 28 0.47 9.09 3.14
N LEU A 29 -0.57 8.46 2.57
CA LEU A 29 -0.53 7.06 2.16
C LEU A 29 0.53 6.81 1.08
N ILE A 30 0.64 7.70 0.09
CA ILE A 30 1.69 7.64 -0.94
C ILE A 30 3.08 7.72 -0.30
N GLN A 31 3.28 8.58 0.70
CA GLN A 31 4.57 8.65 1.40
C GLN A 31 4.89 7.35 2.14
N ILE A 32 3.91 6.77 2.83
CA ILE A 32 4.07 5.49 3.54
C ILE A 32 4.44 4.38 2.54
N ILE A 33 3.73 4.29 1.42
CA ILE A 33 4.01 3.29 0.38
C ILE A 33 5.44 3.45 -0.14
N LYS A 34 5.89 4.69 -0.42
CA LYS A 34 7.26 4.94 -0.87
C LYS A 34 8.32 4.50 0.14
N GLU A 35 8.11 4.77 1.43
CA GLU A 35 9.04 4.32 2.47
C GLU A 35 9.08 2.79 2.57
N LEU A 36 7.92 2.11 2.49
CA LEU A 36 7.84 0.65 2.49
C LEU A 36 8.53 0.03 1.27
N GLN A 37 8.28 0.60 0.07
CA GLN A 37 8.94 0.18 -1.17
C GLN A 37 10.45 0.39 -1.09
N ARG A 38 10.90 1.53 -0.56
CA ARG A 38 12.32 1.80 -0.35
C ARG A 38 12.95 0.85 0.66
N HIS A 39 12.24 0.47 1.72
CA HIS A 39 12.73 -0.48 2.70
C HIS A 39 12.86 -1.89 2.11
N ARG A 40 11.88 -2.34 1.32
CA ARG A 40 11.83 -3.72 0.80
C ARG A 40 12.65 -3.92 -0.49
N PHE A 41 12.68 -2.92 -1.38
CA PHE A 41 13.33 -3.01 -2.70
C PHE A 41 14.50 -2.03 -2.90
N GLY A 42 14.76 -1.16 -1.93
CA GLY A 42 15.79 -0.13 -2.03
C GLY A 42 15.39 1.06 -2.92
N ARG A 43 16.34 1.96 -3.19
CA ARG A 43 16.09 3.21 -3.96
C ARG A 43 15.60 2.99 -5.40
N ARG A 44 15.83 1.79 -5.97
CA ARG A 44 15.41 1.46 -7.34
C ARG A 44 13.88 1.33 -7.47
N ALA A 45 13.19 1.09 -6.36
CA ALA A 45 11.73 0.99 -6.31
C ALA A 45 11.03 2.30 -6.68
N GLU A 46 11.68 3.44 -6.41
CA GLU A 46 11.09 4.78 -6.59
C GLU A 46 10.83 5.13 -8.07
N THR A 47 11.48 4.44 -9.01
CA THR A 47 11.35 4.65 -10.46
C THR A 47 10.96 3.39 -11.23
N LEU A 48 10.63 2.31 -10.50
CA LEU A 48 10.33 1.03 -11.10
C LEU A 48 8.93 1.07 -11.75
N PRO A 49 8.76 0.52 -12.97
CA PRO A 49 7.43 0.33 -13.55
C PRO A 49 6.55 -0.52 -12.64
N GLU A 50 5.25 -0.26 -12.64
CA GLU A 50 4.27 -0.94 -11.78
C GLU A 50 4.33 -2.47 -11.92
N ASP A 51 4.39 -2.99 -13.15
CA ASP A 51 4.48 -4.44 -13.40
C ASP A 51 5.70 -5.09 -12.74
N GLN A 52 6.84 -4.40 -12.69
CA GLN A 52 8.05 -4.92 -12.05
C GLN A 52 7.99 -4.82 -10.53
N LEU A 53 7.30 -3.79 -10.01
CA LEU A 53 7.04 -3.67 -8.59
C LEU A 53 6.12 -4.80 -8.11
N LEU A 54 5.07 -5.10 -8.88
CA LEU A 54 4.15 -6.21 -8.60
C LEU A 54 4.90 -7.54 -8.59
N LEU A 55 5.74 -7.80 -9.59
CA LEU A 55 6.57 -9.01 -9.61
C LEU A 55 7.48 -9.12 -8.38
N GLY A 56 8.12 -8.01 -7.98
CA GLY A 56 8.96 -8.00 -6.78
C GLY A 56 8.17 -8.24 -5.49
N LEU A 57 6.92 -7.79 -5.42
CA LEU A 57 6.03 -8.06 -4.28
C LEU A 57 5.66 -9.54 -4.22
N GLU A 58 5.30 -10.15 -5.36
CA GLU A 58 4.99 -11.58 -5.44
C GLU A 58 6.18 -12.46 -5.02
N GLU A 59 7.39 -12.16 -5.49
CA GLU A 59 8.60 -12.88 -5.08
C GLU A 59 8.84 -12.76 -3.57
N ALA A 60 8.62 -11.57 -3.00
CA ALA A 60 8.83 -11.35 -1.58
C ALA A 60 7.77 -12.04 -0.72
N GLU A 61 6.52 -12.14 -1.18
CA GLU A 61 5.47 -12.93 -0.52
C GLU A 61 5.81 -14.42 -0.54
N GLN A 62 6.34 -14.96 -1.65
CA GLN A 62 6.77 -16.36 -1.73
C GLN A 62 7.92 -16.67 -0.76
N ILE A 63 8.89 -15.74 -0.60
CA ILE A 63 9.99 -15.89 0.35
C ILE A 63 9.47 -15.88 1.80
N GLU A 64 8.54 -14.98 2.13
CA GLU A 64 7.92 -14.94 3.46
C GLU A 64 7.15 -16.23 3.75
N ALA A 65 6.33 -16.70 2.80
CA ALA A 65 5.60 -17.96 2.94
C ALA A 65 6.52 -19.17 3.12
N ALA A 66 7.61 -19.27 2.32
CA ALA A 66 8.59 -20.33 2.48
C ALA A 66 9.26 -20.29 3.87
N GLY A 67 9.60 -19.10 4.37
CA GLY A 67 10.16 -18.92 5.71
C GLY A 67 9.17 -19.22 6.84
N GLU A 68 7.86 -19.07 6.61
CA GLU A 68 6.81 -19.49 7.54
C GLU A 68 6.63 -21.01 7.54
N GLU A 69 6.62 -21.65 6.36
CA GLU A 69 6.58 -23.11 6.24
C GLU A 69 7.77 -23.78 6.94
N GLU A 70 8.99 -23.25 6.78
CA GLU A 70 10.19 -23.76 7.47
C GLU A 70 10.09 -23.65 9.01
N LYS A 71 9.44 -22.59 9.52
CA LYS A 71 9.18 -22.41 10.95
C LYS A 71 8.10 -23.37 11.46
N GLU A 72 7.08 -23.66 10.68
CA GLU A 72 6.03 -24.64 11.04
C GLU A 72 6.56 -26.09 11.01
N GLN A 73 7.50 -26.41 10.09
CA GLN A 73 8.11 -27.74 10.01
C GLN A 73 9.21 -27.98 11.05
N SER A 74 9.74 -26.92 11.66
CA SER A 74 10.65 -27.03 12.79
C SER A 74 9.85 -27.43 14.05
N PRO A 75 10.13 -28.58 14.69
CA PRO A 75 9.37 -29.00 15.87
C PRO A 75 9.55 -27.98 17.01
N PRO A 76 8.49 -27.70 17.81
CA PRO A 76 8.63 -26.86 18.99
C PRO A 76 9.66 -27.48 19.94
N ALA A 77 10.64 -26.69 20.37
CA ALA A 77 11.68 -27.07 21.31
C ALA A 77 11.15 -27.27 22.74
#